data_AF-A0A2K3URW0-F1
#
_entry.id   AF-A0A2K3URW0-F1
#
_cell.length_a   1.000
_cell.length_b   1.000
_cell.length_c   1.000
_cell.angle_alpha   90.00
_cell.angle_beta   90.00
_cell.angle_gamma   90.00
#
_symmetry.space_group_name_H-M   'P 1'
#
loop_
_entity.id
_entity.type
_entity.pdbx_description
1 polymer ?
#
loop_
_entity_poly.entity_id
_entity_poly.type
_entity_poly.pdbx_seq_one_letter_code
_entity_poly.pdbx_strand_id
1 'polypeptide(L)'
;MASTTPPIVFTTTLRNLALSPTELRLAQPLEPDVVVFNARGLPIWNCFHGQSIRTIDAPYALRPSEVKRFSCTWSGFANDGRRLPPGLYRAQAWLHTADPSALGMYRSELVDVVKR
;
A
#
# COMPACT_ATOMS: atom_id res chain seq x y z
N MET A 1 -7.89 -27.55 -17.01
CA MET A 1 -8.04 -26.09 -17.24
C MET A 1 -7.43 -25.37 -16.05
N ALA A 2 -6.38 -24.58 -16.24
CA ALA A 2 -5.78 -23.83 -15.13
C ALA A 2 -6.70 -22.67 -14.75
N SER A 3 -7.28 -22.69 -13.54
CA SER A 3 -8.02 -21.54 -13.03
C SER A 3 -7.02 -20.45 -12.65
N THR A 4 -6.91 -19.42 -13.48
CA THR A 4 -6.15 -18.21 -13.13
C THR A 4 -6.94 -17.47 -12.06
N THR A 5 -6.46 -17.49 -10.81
CA THR A 5 -7.05 -16.69 -9.73
C THR A 5 -6.96 -15.21 -10.14
N PRO A 6 -8.07 -14.46 -10.15
CA PRO A 6 -8.02 -13.04 -10.47
C PRO A 6 -7.14 -12.30 -9.46
N PRO A 7 -6.39 -11.28 -9.91
CA PRO A 7 -5.49 -10.56 -9.01
C PRO A 7 -6.28 -9.80 -7.95
N ILE A 8 -5.67 -9.66 -6.77
CA ILE A 8 -6.23 -8.90 -5.65
C ILE A 8 -5.71 -7.47 -5.77
N VAL A 9 -6.61 -6.48 -5.81
CA VAL A 9 -6.27 -5.07 -5.86
C VAL A 9 -6.43 -4.45 -4.48
N PHE A 10 -5.33 -3.98 -3.92
CA PHE A 10 -5.32 -3.20 -2.69
C PHE A 10 -5.49 -1.73 -3.02
N THR A 11 -6.51 -1.07 -2.45
CA THR A 11 -6.71 0.37 -2.61
C THR A 11 -6.46 1.07 -1.28
N THR A 12 -5.55 2.03 -1.27
CA THR A 12 -5.26 2.91 -0.13
C THR A 12 -5.80 4.30 -0.41
N THR A 13 -6.49 4.88 0.57
CA THR A 13 -7.06 6.22 0.45
C THR A 13 -6.39 7.18 1.41
N LEU A 14 -5.88 8.29 0.89
CA LEU A 14 -5.34 9.39 1.67
C LEU A 14 -6.33 10.55 1.61
N ARG A 15 -6.85 10.98 2.76
CA ARG A 15 -7.83 12.06 2.86
C ARG A 15 -7.29 13.19 3.73
N ASN A 16 -7.40 14.42 3.23
CA ASN A 16 -7.17 15.59 4.07
C ASN A 16 -8.41 15.85 4.93
N LEU A 17 -8.26 15.69 6.24
CA LEU A 17 -9.32 15.98 7.22
C LEU A 17 -9.27 17.42 7.74
N ALA A 18 -8.22 18.18 7.43
CA ALA A 18 -8.12 19.57 7.80
C ALA A 18 -9.07 20.44 6.97
N LEU A 19 -9.45 21.58 7.54
CA LEU A 19 -10.25 22.60 6.87
C LEU A 19 -9.39 23.50 5.94
N SER A 20 -8.07 23.36 6.00
CA SER A 20 -7.10 24.05 5.16
C SER A 20 -6.37 23.06 4.24
N PRO A 21 -5.76 23.54 3.12
CA PRO A 21 -4.84 22.73 2.36
C PRO A 21 -3.71 22.18 3.24
N THR A 22 -3.31 20.94 2.95
CA THR A 22 -2.20 20.26 3.63
C THR A 22 -1.16 19.89 2.58
N GLU A 23 0.06 20.36 2.76
CA GLU A 23 1.20 19.95 1.94
C GLU A 23 1.83 18.69 2.52
N LEU A 24 2.00 17.68 1.67
CA LEU A 24 2.66 16.43 2.03
C LEU A 24 3.87 16.23 1.13
N ARG A 25 4.98 15.77 1.70
CA ARG A 25 6.14 15.35 0.93
C ARG A 25 6.10 13.83 0.86
N LEU A 26 5.69 13.28 -0.28
CA LEU A 26 5.60 11.84 -0.52
C LEU A 26 6.82 11.36 -1.32
N ALA A 27 7.37 10.21 -0.95
CA ALA A 27 8.38 9.56 -1.76
C ALA A 27 7.74 8.85 -2.96
N GLN A 28 8.51 8.65 -4.03
CA GLN A 28 8.10 7.87 -5.20
C GLN A 28 8.63 6.44 -5.11
N PRO A 29 7.89 5.44 -5.63
CA PRO A 29 6.58 5.55 -6.29
C PRO A 29 5.45 5.98 -5.32
N LEU A 30 4.40 6.65 -5.83
CA LEU A 30 3.28 7.14 -5.00
C LEU A 30 2.31 6.03 -4.63
N GLU A 31 2.43 4.86 -5.25
CA GLU A 31 1.76 3.64 -4.87
C GLU A 31 2.05 3.28 -3.40
N PRO A 32 1.10 2.66 -2.69
CA PRO A 32 1.39 2.18 -1.35
C PRO A 32 2.31 0.97 -1.46
N ASP A 33 3.34 0.88 -0.62
CA ASP A 33 3.97 -0.41 -0.40
C ASP A 33 2.96 -1.24 0.41
N VAL A 34 2.38 -2.28 -0.19
CA VAL A 34 1.52 -3.21 0.52
C VAL A 34 2.33 -4.46 0.79
N VAL A 35 2.47 -4.84 2.05
CA VAL A 35 3.10 -6.10 2.45
C VAL A 35 1.99 -7.07 2.84
N VAL A 36 2.06 -8.26 2.25
CA VAL A 36 1.17 -9.37 2.54
C VAL A 36 1.90 -10.34 3.47
N PHE A 37 1.21 -10.75 4.51
CA PHE A 37 1.66 -11.69 5.52
C PHE A 37 0.83 -12.98 5.48
N ASN A 38 1.47 -14.11 5.70
CA ASN A 38 0.76 -15.38 5.90
C ASN A 38 0.10 -15.46 7.30
N ALA A 39 -0.65 -16.54 7.55
CA ALA A 39 -1.31 -16.77 8.84
C ALA A 39 -0.38 -16.83 10.07
N ARG A 40 0.94 -17.04 9.86
CA ARG A 40 1.97 -17.01 10.92
C ARG A 40 2.57 -15.62 11.12
N GLY A 41 2.09 -14.60 10.41
CA GLY A 41 2.61 -13.23 10.47
C GLY A 41 3.93 -13.02 9.73
N LEU A 42 4.35 -13.96 8.87
CA LEU A 42 5.58 -13.79 8.07
C LEU A 42 5.27 -13.02 6.78
N PRO A 43 6.05 -11.99 6.41
CA PRO A 43 5.90 -11.30 5.14
C PRO A 43 6.28 -12.25 3.99
N ILE A 44 5.43 -12.34 2.98
CA ILE A 44 5.60 -13.26 1.84
C ILE A 44 5.63 -12.54 0.49
N TRP A 45 5.10 -11.32 0.44
CA TRP A 45 5.05 -10.51 -0.76
C TRP A 45 4.96 -9.03 -0.39
N ASN A 46 5.54 -8.16 -1.22
CA ASN A 46 5.25 -6.72 -1.16
C ASN A 46 5.26 -6.04 -2.53
N CYS A 47 4.56 -4.92 -2.64
CA CYS A 47 4.43 -4.16 -3.89
C CYS A 47 5.77 -3.67 -4.43
N PHE A 48 6.64 -3.22 -3.54
CA PHE A 48 7.94 -2.64 -3.91
C PHE A 48 9.08 -3.65 -3.85
N HIS A 49 8.79 -4.95 -3.95
CA HIS A 49 9.85 -5.96 -3.99
C HIS A 49 10.85 -5.66 -5.12
N GLY A 50 12.13 -5.46 -4.77
CA GLY A 50 13.19 -5.16 -5.72
C GLY A 50 13.14 -3.76 -6.34
N GLN A 51 12.25 -2.87 -5.87
CA GLN A 51 12.15 -1.50 -6.36
C GLN A 51 12.89 -0.51 -5.45
N SER A 52 13.48 0.52 -6.04
CA SER A 52 14.07 1.63 -5.28
C SER A 52 13.03 2.71 -5.02
N ILE A 53 12.94 3.14 -3.76
CA ILE A 53 12.15 4.31 -3.36
C ILE A 53 13.03 5.56 -3.52
N ARG A 54 12.50 6.60 -4.17
CA ARG A 54 13.18 7.88 -4.40
C ARG A 54 12.45 9.00 -3.69
N THR A 55 13.20 9.80 -2.95
CA THR A 55 12.68 11.05 -2.38
C THR A 55 12.64 12.11 -3.47
N ILE A 56 11.46 12.71 -3.69
CA ILE A 56 11.32 13.90 -4.55
C ILE A 56 10.93 15.07 -3.67
N ASP A 57 11.64 16.19 -3.84
CA ASP A 57 11.42 17.42 -3.08
C ASP A 57 10.26 18.27 -3.65
N ALA A 58 9.22 17.62 -4.17
CA ALA A 58 8.04 18.27 -4.72
C ALA A 58 6.87 18.08 -3.74
N PRO A 59 6.29 19.16 -3.18
CA PRO A 59 5.15 19.05 -2.30
C PRO A 59 3.92 18.55 -3.07
N TYR A 60 3.26 17.56 -2.48
CA TYR A 60 1.95 17.07 -2.89
C TYR A 60 0.87 17.79 -2.07
N ALA A 61 0.20 18.77 -2.67
CA ALA A 61 -0.86 19.52 -2.00
C ALA A 61 -2.18 18.77 -2.03
N LEU A 62 -2.80 18.59 -0.86
CA LEU A 62 -4.17 18.10 -0.71
C LEU A 62 -5.09 19.23 -0.26
N ARG A 63 -6.10 19.54 -1.07
CA ARG A 63 -7.15 20.49 -0.71
C ARG A 63 -7.99 19.97 0.47
N PRO A 64 -8.71 20.86 1.19
CA PRO A 64 -9.63 20.43 2.25
C PRO A 64 -10.60 19.35 1.76
N SER A 65 -10.76 18.28 2.54
CA SER A 65 -11.58 17.12 2.20
C SER A 65 -11.18 16.32 0.94
N GLU A 66 -10.09 16.69 0.25
CA GLU A 66 -9.63 15.96 -0.92
C GLU A 66 -9.22 14.53 -0.55
N VAL A 67 -9.61 13.58 -1.41
CA VAL A 67 -9.28 12.16 -1.29
C VAL A 67 -8.45 11.76 -2.49
N LYS A 68 -7.26 11.20 -2.24
CA LYS A 68 -6.46 10.50 -3.24
C LYS A 68 -6.54 9.01 -3.03
N ARG A 69 -6.56 8.29 -4.14
CA ARG A 69 -6.58 6.84 -4.16
C ARG A 69 -5.31 6.36 -4.83
N PHE A 70 -4.65 5.43 -4.16
CA PHE A 70 -3.50 4.73 -4.68
C PHE A 70 -3.82 3.23 -4.66
N SER A 71 -3.21 2.48 -5.56
CA SER A 71 -3.48 1.05 -5.65
C SER A 71 -2.24 0.25 -5.93
N CYS A 72 -2.26 -0.98 -5.46
CA CYS A 72 -1.28 -1.98 -5.83
C CYS A 72 -1.97 -3.32 -6.06
N THR A 73 -1.44 -4.10 -7.01
CA THR A 73 -2.06 -5.34 -7.46
C THR A 73 -1.18 -6.52 -7.09
N TRP A 74 -1.78 -7.51 -6.44
CA TRP A 74 -1.13 -8.76 -6.07
C TRP A 74 -1.71 -9.93 -6.88
N SER A 75 -0.83 -10.63 -7.60
CA SER A 75 -1.20 -11.79 -8.42
C SER A 75 -1.42 -13.08 -7.61
N GLY A 76 -1.22 -13.06 -6.28
CA GLY A 76 -1.35 -14.24 -5.42
C GLY A 76 -0.10 -15.13 -5.39
N PHE A 77 1.05 -14.60 -5.81
CA PHE A 77 2.36 -15.23 -5.76
C PHE A 77 3.22 -14.56 -4.68
N ALA A 78 4.17 -15.31 -4.12
CA ALA A 78 5.20 -14.74 -3.26
C ALA A 78 6.22 -13.96 -4.08
N ASN A 79 7.07 -13.18 -3.40
CA ASN A 79 8.13 -12.39 -4.03
C ASN A 79 9.12 -13.25 -4.85
N ASP A 80 9.29 -14.52 -4.48
CA ASP A 80 10.11 -15.51 -5.19
C ASP A 80 9.41 -16.15 -6.42
N GLY A 81 8.18 -15.70 -6.75
CA GLY A 81 7.38 -16.25 -7.85
C GLY A 81 6.65 -17.55 -7.52
N ARG A 82 6.72 -18.04 -6.28
CA ARG A 82 5.98 -19.24 -5.86
C ARG A 82 4.48 -18.96 -5.74
N ARG A 83 3.64 -19.85 -6.29
CA ARG A 83 2.19 -19.78 -6.12
C ARG A 83 1.81 -20.06 -4.66
N LEU A 84 1.01 -19.18 -4.07
CA LEU A 84 0.54 -19.35 -2.69
C LEU A 84 -0.81 -20.09 -2.66
N PRO A 85 -1.05 -20.97 -1.68
CA PRO A 85 -2.32 -21.69 -1.58
C PRO A 85 -3.49 -20.75 -1.21
N PRO A 86 -4.75 -21.15 -1.45
CA PRO A 86 -5.91 -20.49 -0.85
C PRO A 86 -5.78 -20.42 0.67
N GLY A 87 -6.31 -19.36 1.28
CA GLY A 87 -6.20 -19.16 2.73
C GLY A 87 -6.39 -17.72 3.19
N LEU A 88 -6.25 -17.52 4.50
CA LEU A 88 -6.28 -16.21 5.13
C LEU A 88 -4.89 -15.58 5.10
N TYR A 89 -4.86 -14.33 4.64
CA TYR A 89 -3.68 -13.48 4.60
C TYR A 89 -3.99 -12.14 5.25
N ARG A 90 -2.97 -11.48 5.79
CA ARG A 90 -3.08 -10.12 6.30
C ARG A 90 -2.35 -9.19 5.34
N ALA A 91 -2.96 -8.06 4.99
CA ALA A 91 -2.29 -7.01 4.24
C ALA A 91 -2.15 -5.74 5.09
N GLN A 92 -1.00 -5.09 4.96
CA GLN A 92 -0.75 -3.78 5.55
C GLN A 92 -0.16 -2.88 4.47
N ALA A 93 -0.60 -1.62 4.44
CA ALA A 93 -0.16 -0.63 3.46
C ALA A 93 0.63 0.48 4.14
N TRP A 94 1.70 0.93 3.50
CA TRP A 94 2.50 2.09 3.90
C TRP A 94 2.56 3.08 2.74
N LEU A 95 2.36 4.36 3.05
CA LEU A 95 2.70 5.46 2.16
C LEU A 95 4.03 6.04 2.64
N HIS A 96 5.03 6.07 1.77
CA HIS A 96 6.35 6.57 2.12
C HIS A 96 6.33 8.11 2.08
N THR A 97 6.74 8.74 3.18
CA THR A 97 6.96 10.19 3.23
C THR A 97 8.44 10.50 2.97
N ALA A 98 8.68 11.62 2.30
CA ALA A 98 10.00 12.20 2.09
C ALA A 98 10.45 13.06 3.29
N ASP A 99 9.52 13.38 4.20
CA ASP A 99 9.77 14.18 5.39
C ASP A 99 9.26 13.45 6.64
N PRO A 100 10.15 13.06 7.57
CA PRO A 100 9.78 12.41 8.82
C PRO A 100 9.14 13.36 9.85
N SER A 101 9.26 14.69 9.65
CA SER A 101 8.69 15.71 10.55
C SER A 101 7.25 16.11 10.19
N ALA A 102 6.78 15.75 8.99
CA ALA A 102 5.40 15.86 8.56
C ALA A 102 4.53 14.74 9.18
N LEU A 103 4.52 14.64 10.51
CA LEU A 103 3.63 13.74 11.25
C LEU A 103 2.22 14.33 11.26
N GLY A 104 1.52 14.17 10.13
CA GLY A 104 0.06 14.12 10.18
C GLY A 104 -0.38 12.91 11.02
N MET A 105 -1.52 13.00 11.70
CA MET A 105 -2.11 11.81 12.32
C MET A 105 -2.57 10.85 11.22
N TYR A 106 -1.87 9.72 11.04
CA TYR A 106 -2.27 8.66 10.13
C TYR A 106 -2.97 7.55 10.91
N ARG A 107 -4.17 7.16 10.44
CA ARG A 107 -4.82 5.93 10.91
C ARG A 107 -4.53 4.84 9.89
N SER A 108 -3.79 3.82 10.30
CA SER A 108 -3.68 2.58 9.52
C SER A 108 -4.81 1.64 9.92
N GLU A 109 -5.47 1.06 8.93
CA GLU A 109 -6.44 -0.01 9.12
C GLU A 109 -5.83 -1.30 8.55
N LEU A 110 -5.79 -2.35 9.38
CA LEU A 110 -5.40 -3.69 8.93
C LEU A 110 -6.60 -4.34 8.24
N VAL A 111 -6.36 -4.93 7.07
CA VAL A 111 -7.40 -5.61 6.31
C VAL A 111 -7.06 -7.08 6.20
N ASP A 112 -7.99 -7.92 6.64
CA ASP A 112 -7.94 -9.36 6.43
C ASP A 112 -8.38 -9.70 5.00
N VAL A 113 -7.60 -10.54 4.33
CA VAL A 113 -7.78 -10.88 2.91
C VAL A 113 -8.01 -12.38 2.80
N VAL A 114 -9.13 -12.76 2.21
CA VAL A 114 -9.45 -14.17 1.94
C VAL A 114 -9.15 -14.48 0.48
N LYS A 115 -8.14 -15.31 0.24
CA LYS A 115 -7.84 -15.84 -1.08
C LYS A 115 -8.66 -17.11 -1.31
N ARG A 116 -9.55 -17.07 -2.30
CA ARG A 116 -10.40 -18.19 -2.74
C ARG A 116 -9.74 -18.99 -3.86
#